data_AF-A0A097IJ99-F1
#
_entry.id   AF-A0A097IJ99-F1
#
_cell.length_a   1.000
_cell.length_b   1.000
_cell.length_c   1.000
_cell.angle_alpha   90.00
_cell.angle_beta   90.00
_cell.angle_gamma   90.00
#
_symmetry.space_group_name_H-M   'P 1'
#
loop_
_entity.id
_entity.type
_entity.pdbx_description
1 polymer ?
#
loop_
_entity_poly.entity_id
_entity_poly.type
_entity_poly.pdbx_seq_one_letter_code
_entity_poly.pdbx_strand_id
1 'polypeptide(L)'
;MSKSLKTLAGVIIVLFLLAVAGLIFLSTRAPEQASFPTGGVERATAAADDAGLRLTAVSPMDAYGEEFVAAVPVCPGTTPQLVVDTFGLPEAPEGLPDRVGLESNYLVLIREDGTSAADEISRSAVDFCASGQLPPFNAAQMLPLMKTDEGGWVLAS
;
A
#
# COMPACT_ATOMS: atom_id res chain seq x y z
N MET A 1 -47.58 15.93 -18.40
CA MET A 1 -46.48 16.11 -17.42
C MET A 1 -46.58 17.53 -16.85
N SER A 2 -46.93 17.67 -15.56
CA SER A 2 -47.18 19.00 -14.97
C SER A 2 -45.88 19.82 -14.89
N LYS A 3 -45.99 21.15 -15.00
CA LYS A 3 -44.82 22.06 -14.95
C LYS A 3 -43.99 21.86 -13.68
N SER A 4 -44.64 21.58 -12.55
CA SER A 4 -44.00 21.33 -11.25
C SER A 4 -43.10 20.09 -11.24
N LEU A 5 -43.48 19.02 -11.96
CA LEU A 5 -42.67 17.79 -12.03
C LEU A 5 -41.40 17.99 -12.87
N LYS A 6 -41.48 18.81 -13.93
CA LYS A 6 -40.31 19.16 -14.77
C LYS A 6 -39.33 20.03 -14.01
N THR A 7 -39.83 20.99 -13.22
CA THR A 7 -38.99 21.85 -12.38
C THR A 7 -38.28 21.04 -11.29
N LEU A 8 -38.98 20.13 -10.62
CA LEU A 8 -38.38 19.27 -9.59
C LEU A 8 -37.27 18.37 -10.18
N ALA A 9 -37.54 17.72 -11.31
CA ALA A 9 -36.56 16.88 -11.98
C ALA A 9 -35.31 17.68 -12.40
N GLY A 10 -35.49 18.89 -12.93
CA GLY A 10 -34.38 19.78 -13.31
C GLY A 10 -33.50 20.16 -12.12
N VAL A 11 -34.10 20.48 -10.97
CA VAL A 11 -33.35 20.82 -9.74
C VAL A 11 -32.53 19.64 -9.24
N ILE A 12 -33.09 18.43 -9.24
CA ILE A 12 -32.40 17.21 -8.80
C ILE A 12 -31.18 16.92 -9.68
N ILE A 13 -31.33 17.03 -11.00
CA ILE A 13 -30.24 16.79 -11.95
C ILE A 13 -29.10 17.79 -11.74
N VAL A 14 -29.42 19.08 -11.56
CA VAL A 14 -28.40 20.11 -11.31
C VAL A 14 -27.67 19.87 -9.99
N LEU A 15 -28.38 19.52 -8.91
CA LEU A 15 -27.77 19.18 -7.63
C LEU A 15 -26.85 17.95 -7.73
N PHE A 16 -27.28 16.92 -8.47
CA PHE A 16 -26.47 15.72 -8.66
C PHE A 16 -25.19 16.02 -9.44
N LEU A 17 -25.27 16.81 -10.51
CA LEU A 17 -24.09 17.22 -11.29
C LEU A 17 -23.10 18.03 -10.45
N LEU A 18 -23.58 18.91 -9.56
CA LEU A 18 -22.73 19.64 -8.63
C LEU A 18 -22.07 18.71 -7.61
N ALA A 19 -22.78 17.69 -7.11
CA ALA A 19 -22.20 16.69 -6.22
C ALA A 19 -21.10 15.86 -6.90
N VAL A 20 -21.34 15.41 -8.14
CA VAL A 20 -20.34 14.67 -8.94
C VAL A 20 -19.11 15.54 -9.22
N ALA A 21 -19.30 16.79 -9.63
CA ALA A 21 -18.20 17.72 -9.85
C ALA A 21 -17.39 17.99 -8.56
N GLY A 22 -18.07 18.09 -7.41
CA GLY A 22 -17.44 18.19 -6.10
C GLY A 22 -16.59 16.97 -5.77
N LEU A 23 -17.12 15.76 -5.98
CA LEU A 23 -16.39 14.51 -5.75
C LEU A 23 -15.15 14.38 -6.64
N ILE A 24 -15.24 14.77 -7.92
CA ILE A 24 -14.08 14.77 -8.84
C ILE A 24 -13.00 15.73 -8.33
N PHE A 25 -13.38 16.94 -7.92
CA PHE A 25 -12.42 17.93 -7.43
C PHE A 25 -11.75 17.51 -6.10
N LEU A 26 -12.51 16.86 -5.21
CA LEU A 26 -11.96 16.24 -4.00
C LEU A 26 -11.01 15.09 -4.33
N SER A 27 -11.32 14.28 -5.34
CA SER A 27 -10.46 13.19 -5.81
C SER A 27 -9.13 13.70 -6.36
N THR A 28 -9.10 14.84 -7.08
CA THR A 28 -7.86 15.43 -7.60
C THR A 28 -6.93 16.03 -6.55
N ARG A 29 -7.37 16.12 -5.28
CA ARG A 29 -6.57 16.62 -4.15
C ARG A 29 -6.03 15.52 -3.26
N ALA A 30 -6.35 14.26 -3.53
CA ALA A 30 -5.66 13.16 -2.90
C ALA A 30 -4.21 13.18 -3.41
N PRO A 31 -3.18 13.22 -2.52
CA PRO A 31 -1.81 13.10 -2.98
C PRO A 31 -1.66 11.78 -3.75
N GLU A 32 -0.98 11.82 -4.91
CA GLU A 32 -0.48 10.64 -5.65
C GLU A 32 0.63 9.93 -4.85
N GLN A 33 0.32 9.57 -3.62
CA GLN A 33 0.94 8.43 -2.99
C GLN A 33 0.05 7.28 -3.41
N ALA A 34 0.62 6.15 -3.82
CA ALA A 34 -0.08 4.88 -3.82
C ALA A 34 -0.46 4.55 -2.36
N SER A 35 -1.38 5.35 -1.79
CA SER A 35 -1.89 5.21 -0.45
C SER A 35 -2.81 4.02 -0.56
N PHE A 36 -2.33 2.85 -0.14
CA PHE A 36 -3.17 1.70 0.09
C PHE A 36 -4.12 2.12 1.24
N PRO A 37 -5.34 2.62 0.95
CA PRO A 37 -6.15 3.43 1.88
C PRO A 37 -6.65 2.62 3.08
N THR A 38 -6.46 1.31 2.95
CA THR A 38 -6.86 0.24 3.80
C THR A 38 -5.76 -0.09 4.82
N GLY A 39 -4.48 0.20 4.57
CA GLY A 39 -3.37 -0.30 5.40
C GLY A 39 -3.13 -1.77 5.08
N GLY A 40 -2.01 -2.06 4.42
CA GLY A 40 -1.67 -3.40 3.98
C GLY A 40 -1.19 -4.25 5.15
N VAL A 41 0.11 -4.54 5.20
CA VAL A 41 0.69 -5.37 6.27
C VAL A 41 0.49 -4.75 7.66
N GLU A 42 0.55 -3.43 7.79
CA GLU A 42 0.35 -2.73 9.07
C GLU A 42 -1.02 -2.97 9.69
N ARG A 43 -2.05 -3.21 8.87
CA ARG A 43 -3.37 -3.57 9.41
C ARG A 43 -3.37 -4.99 9.96
N ALA A 44 -2.72 -5.92 9.26
CA ALA A 44 -2.65 -7.31 9.71
C ALA A 44 -1.90 -7.41 11.05
N THR A 45 -0.84 -6.62 11.24
CA THR A 45 -0.11 -6.56 12.52
C THR A 45 -0.91 -5.84 13.59
N ALA A 46 -1.59 -4.74 13.28
CA ALA A 46 -2.49 -4.07 14.24
C ALA A 46 -3.63 -4.99 14.73
N ALA A 47 -4.22 -5.77 13.83
CA ALA A 47 -5.24 -6.76 14.21
C ALA A 47 -4.68 -7.89 15.09
N ALA A 48 -3.43 -8.31 14.83
CA ALA A 48 -2.73 -9.27 15.67
C ALA A 48 -2.42 -8.68 17.06
N ASP A 49 -2.07 -7.39 17.13
CA ASP A 49 -1.85 -6.66 18.38
C ASP A 49 -3.12 -6.57 19.23
N ASP A 50 -4.26 -6.21 18.62
CA ASP A 50 -5.57 -6.15 19.29
C ASP A 50 -5.99 -7.53 19.83
N ALA A 51 -5.59 -8.61 19.15
CA ALA A 51 -5.83 -9.99 19.57
C ALA A 51 -4.81 -10.52 20.59
N GLY A 52 -3.80 -9.73 20.98
CA GLY A 52 -2.76 -10.13 21.92
C GLY A 52 -1.82 -11.22 21.39
N LEU A 53 -1.69 -11.35 20.07
CA LEU A 53 -0.82 -12.33 19.43
C LEU A 53 0.64 -11.84 19.40
N ARG A 54 1.58 -12.80 19.47
CA ARG A 54 3.02 -12.54 19.28
C ARG A 54 3.56 -13.01 17.94
N LEU A 55 2.76 -13.77 17.21
CA LEU A 55 3.07 -14.34 15.91
C LEU A 55 1.84 -14.18 15.03
N THR A 56 2.05 -13.77 13.80
CA THR A 56 1.02 -13.73 12.76
C THR A 56 1.68 -14.09 11.42
N ALA A 57 0.88 -14.21 10.38
CA ALA A 57 1.39 -14.28 9.03
C ALA A 57 0.48 -13.50 8.09
N VAL A 58 1.07 -12.86 7.09
CA VAL A 58 0.35 -12.03 6.12
C VAL A 58 0.80 -12.37 4.72
N SER A 59 -0.17 -12.56 3.82
CA SER A 59 0.07 -12.64 2.38
C SER A 59 -0.07 -11.23 1.80
N PRO A 60 0.94 -10.70 1.09
CA PRO A 60 0.77 -9.44 0.36
C PRO A 60 -0.44 -9.46 -0.58
N MET A 61 -0.73 -10.59 -1.22
CA MET A 61 -1.89 -10.73 -2.10
C MET A 61 -3.21 -10.48 -1.34
N ASP A 62 -3.33 -11.01 -0.12
CA ASP A 62 -4.52 -10.79 0.72
C ASP A 62 -4.58 -9.37 1.29
N ALA A 63 -3.41 -8.77 1.55
CA ALA A 63 -3.29 -7.44 2.16
C ALA A 63 -3.49 -6.29 1.16
N TYR A 64 -3.04 -6.48 -0.08
CA TYR A 64 -2.95 -5.43 -1.10
C TYR A 64 -3.81 -5.69 -2.33
N GLY A 65 -4.14 -6.95 -2.66
CA GLY A 65 -4.96 -7.32 -3.80
C GLY A 65 -4.38 -8.46 -4.63
N GLU A 66 -5.26 -9.20 -5.33
CA GLU A 66 -4.91 -10.34 -6.18
C GLU A 66 -4.12 -9.95 -7.44
N GLU A 67 -4.14 -8.67 -7.82
CA GLU A 67 -3.39 -8.15 -8.97
C GLU A 67 -1.87 -8.14 -8.78
N PHE A 68 -1.40 -8.22 -7.54
CA PHE A 68 0.02 -8.24 -7.22
C PHE A 68 0.50 -9.70 -7.17
N VAL A 69 1.43 -10.04 -8.05
CA VAL A 69 1.96 -11.41 -8.21
C VAL A 69 3.25 -11.62 -7.43
N ALA A 70 3.99 -10.54 -7.17
CA ALA A 70 5.22 -10.56 -6.41
C ALA A 70 5.33 -9.33 -5.50
N ALA A 71 6.13 -9.46 -4.46
CA ALA A 71 6.47 -8.37 -3.57
C ALA A 71 7.95 -8.42 -3.18
N VAL A 72 8.51 -7.25 -2.87
CA VAL A 72 9.89 -7.12 -2.40
C VAL A 72 10.02 -5.97 -1.39
N PRO A 73 10.59 -6.20 -0.20
CA PRO A 73 10.90 -5.13 0.72
C PRO A 73 11.98 -4.22 0.14
N VAL A 74 11.94 -2.94 0.44
CA VAL A 74 12.96 -1.98 0.04
C VAL A 74 13.43 -1.23 1.27
N CYS A 75 14.72 -1.39 1.57
CA CYS A 75 15.32 -0.92 2.81
C CYS A 75 15.82 0.52 2.76
N PRO A 76 16.06 1.16 3.93
CA PRO A 76 16.62 2.49 4.04
C PRO A 76 17.84 2.75 3.16
N GLY A 77 17.91 3.96 2.61
CA GLY A 77 18.99 4.40 1.74
C GLY A 77 18.89 3.95 0.28
N THR A 78 17.96 3.05 -0.05
CA THR A 78 17.71 2.60 -1.42
C THR A 78 17.10 3.72 -2.27
N THR A 79 17.50 3.81 -3.54
CA THR A 79 16.94 4.75 -4.52
C THR A 79 16.07 4.01 -5.53
N PRO A 80 15.11 4.67 -6.20
CA PRO A 80 14.27 4.02 -7.20
C PRO A 80 15.05 3.36 -8.33
N GLN A 81 16.13 4.01 -8.80
CA GLN A 81 16.99 3.43 -9.84
C GLN A 81 17.62 2.11 -9.40
N LEU A 82 18.07 2.02 -8.13
CA LEU A 82 18.63 0.77 -7.60
C LEU A 82 17.57 -0.33 -7.55
N VAL A 83 16.32 -0.01 -7.20
CA VAL A 83 15.20 -0.97 -7.20
C VAL A 83 14.95 -1.51 -8.61
N VAL A 84 14.87 -0.61 -9.60
CA VAL A 84 14.69 -0.96 -11.02
C VAL A 84 15.79 -1.91 -11.48
N ASP A 85 17.05 -1.53 -11.25
CA ASP A 85 18.20 -2.30 -11.73
C ASP A 85 18.33 -3.65 -11.00
N THR A 86 18.05 -3.70 -9.69
CA THR A 86 18.21 -4.91 -8.87
C THR A 86 17.12 -5.94 -9.14
N PHE A 87 15.87 -5.48 -9.37
CA PHE A 87 14.72 -6.37 -9.52
C PHE A 87 14.23 -6.50 -10.97
N GLY A 88 14.89 -5.83 -11.92
CA GLY A 88 14.57 -5.91 -13.34
C GLY A 88 13.18 -5.33 -13.67
N LEU A 89 12.78 -4.27 -12.97
CA LEU A 89 11.50 -3.61 -13.23
C LEU A 89 11.60 -2.75 -14.49
N PRO A 90 10.50 -2.55 -15.23
CA PRO A 90 10.51 -1.68 -16.41
C PRO A 90 10.67 -0.20 -16.04
N GLU A 91 10.14 0.21 -14.88
CA GLU A 91 10.11 1.58 -14.39
C GLU A 91 10.19 1.62 -12.85
N ALA A 92 10.45 2.80 -12.30
CA ALA A 92 10.46 3.01 -10.86
C ALA A 92 9.08 2.74 -10.24
N PRO A 93 8.99 2.07 -9.08
CA PRO A 93 7.70 1.83 -8.44
C PRO A 93 6.99 3.13 -8.09
N GLU A 94 5.68 3.17 -8.37
CA GLU A 94 4.82 4.29 -7.98
C GLU A 94 4.84 4.47 -6.46
N GLY A 95 4.98 5.71 -5.98
CA GLY A 95 4.98 6.02 -4.54
C GLY A 95 6.32 5.82 -3.82
N LEU A 96 7.37 5.33 -4.49
CA LEU A 96 8.70 5.23 -3.90
C LEU A 96 9.43 6.60 -3.95
N PRO A 97 9.99 7.11 -2.83
CA PRO A 97 10.69 8.39 -2.82
C PRO A 97 12.06 8.28 -3.50
N ASP A 98 12.67 9.43 -3.86
CA ASP A 98 14.02 9.51 -4.46
C ASP A 98 15.10 8.77 -3.64
N ARG A 99 14.89 8.70 -2.32
CA ARG A 99 15.68 7.89 -1.40
C ARG A 99 14.82 7.49 -0.20
N VAL A 100 14.83 6.19 0.14
CA VAL A 100 14.14 5.67 1.33
C VAL A 100 14.77 6.21 2.60
N GLY A 101 13.95 6.80 3.48
CA GLY A 101 14.37 7.34 4.77
C GLY A 101 14.81 6.26 5.77
N LEU A 102 15.47 6.67 6.86
CA LEU A 102 15.99 5.73 7.88
C LEU A 102 14.89 5.07 8.72
N GLU A 103 13.75 5.74 8.87
CA GLU A 103 12.63 5.32 9.72
C GLU A 103 11.55 4.53 8.96
N SER A 104 11.70 4.40 7.64
CA SER A 104 10.73 3.74 6.77
C SER A 104 11.40 2.61 6.00
N ASN A 105 10.65 1.54 5.76
CA ASN A 105 10.91 0.60 4.67
C ASN A 105 9.69 0.56 3.77
N TYR A 106 9.86 0.13 2.53
CA TYR A 106 8.73 0.00 1.61
C TYR A 106 8.49 -1.47 1.29
N LEU A 107 7.25 -1.82 0.98
CA LEU A 107 6.95 -3.05 0.27
C LEU A 107 6.58 -2.70 -1.17
N VAL A 108 7.47 -3.02 -2.11
CA VAL A 108 7.18 -2.87 -3.54
C VAL A 108 6.39 -4.06 -4.00
N LEU A 109 5.21 -3.80 -4.56
CA LEU A 109 4.24 -4.76 -5.05
C LEU A 109 4.24 -4.72 -6.58
N ILE A 110 4.40 -5.88 -7.20
CA ILE A 110 4.65 -6.03 -8.64
C ILE A 110 3.47 -6.77 -9.27
N ARG A 111 2.93 -6.22 -10.35
CA ARG A 111 1.86 -6.81 -11.15
C ARG A 111 2.42 -7.72 -12.24
N GLU A 112 1.54 -8.51 -12.87
CA GLU A 112 1.92 -9.44 -13.93
C GLU A 112 2.58 -8.75 -15.15
N ASP A 113 2.20 -7.50 -15.45
CA ASP A 113 2.77 -6.70 -16.53
C ASP A 113 4.10 -6.01 -16.16
N GLY A 114 4.59 -6.22 -14.94
CA GLY A 114 5.82 -5.62 -14.41
C GLY A 114 5.64 -4.21 -13.85
N THR A 115 4.47 -3.59 -13.98
CA THR A 115 4.18 -2.33 -13.27
C THR A 115 4.20 -2.57 -11.76
N SER A 116 4.55 -1.54 -10.99
CA SER A 116 4.73 -1.69 -9.55
C SER A 116 4.32 -0.46 -8.76
N ALA A 117 3.93 -0.68 -7.52
CA ALA A 117 3.59 0.33 -6.53
C ALA A 117 4.31 0.04 -5.22
N ALA A 118 4.63 1.06 -4.44
CA ALA A 118 5.34 0.94 -3.18
C ALA A 118 4.43 1.40 -2.03
N ASP A 119 4.26 0.53 -1.04
CA ASP A 119 3.62 0.87 0.24
C ASP A 119 4.69 1.33 1.24
N GLU A 120 4.54 2.52 1.80
CA GLU A 120 5.43 2.99 2.88
C GLU A 120 5.01 2.39 4.21
N ILE A 121 5.96 1.80 4.92
CA ILE A 121 5.72 1.16 6.21
C ILE A 121 6.74 1.68 7.22
N SER A 122 6.26 2.14 8.38
CA SER A 122 7.16 2.56 9.45
C SER A 122 7.94 1.37 9.98
N ARG A 123 9.26 1.51 10.11
CA ARG A 123 10.10 0.46 10.74
C ARG A 123 9.78 0.26 12.22
N SER A 124 9.14 1.24 12.86
CA SER A 124 8.65 1.07 14.24
C SER A 124 7.40 0.18 14.31
N ALA A 125 6.63 0.08 13.23
CA ALA A 125 5.47 -0.79 13.12
C ALA A 125 5.87 -2.17 12.60
N VAL A 126 6.50 -2.21 11.42
CA VAL A 126 7.01 -3.43 10.79
C VAL A 126 8.36 -3.16 10.13
N ASP A 127 9.42 -3.82 10.61
CA ASP A 127 10.77 -3.73 10.06
C ASP A 127 11.10 -4.99 9.24
N PHE A 128 10.80 -4.92 7.94
CA PHE A 128 11.18 -5.96 6.99
C PHE A 128 12.71 -6.03 6.75
N CYS A 129 13.42 -4.99 7.15
CA CYS A 129 14.85 -4.83 6.89
C CYS A 129 15.73 -5.19 8.09
N ALA A 130 15.14 -5.63 9.21
CA ALA A 130 15.85 -6.02 10.42
C ALA A 130 16.89 -7.12 10.18
N SER A 131 16.64 -8.03 9.25
CA SER A 131 17.54 -9.14 8.86
C SER A 131 18.29 -8.88 7.53
N GLY A 132 18.13 -7.70 6.95
CA GLY A 132 18.72 -7.31 5.66
C GLY A 132 17.74 -7.36 4.48
N GLN A 133 18.27 -7.07 3.29
CA GLN A 133 17.49 -7.03 2.05
C GLN A 133 17.06 -8.43 1.64
N LEU A 134 15.74 -8.64 1.46
CA LEU A 134 15.20 -9.88 0.94
C LEU A 134 15.14 -9.89 -0.60
N PRO A 135 15.24 -11.08 -1.22
CA PRO A 135 14.92 -11.22 -2.63
C PRO A 135 13.41 -11.02 -2.87
N PRO A 136 12.98 -10.73 -4.11
CA PRO A 136 11.57 -10.75 -4.47
C PRO A 136 10.94 -12.11 -4.20
N PHE A 137 9.68 -12.10 -3.82
CA PHE A 137 8.93 -13.31 -3.49
C PHE A 137 7.51 -13.26 -4.02
N ASN A 138 6.88 -14.44 -4.09
CA ASN A 138 5.50 -14.57 -4.56
C ASN A 138 4.55 -13.87 -3.57
N ALA A 139 3.68 -12.99 -4.07
CA ALA A 139 2.78 -12.22 -3.23
C ALA A 139 1.72 -13.07 -2.50
N ALA A 140 1.42 -14.28 -2.98
CA ALA A 140 0.53 -15.22 -2.30
C ALA A 140 1.21 -15.98 -1.16
N GLN A 141 2.53 -15.82 -0.98
CA GLN A 141 3.23 -16.48 0.11
C GLN A 141 2.87 -15.84 1.45
N MET A 142 2.70 -16.67 2.47
CA MET A 142 2.52 -16.20 3.84
C MET A 142 3.87 -15.72 4.40
N LEU A 143 3.97 -14.44 4.72
CA LEU A 143 5.09 -13.84 5.42
C LEU A 143 4.89 -13.98 6.93
N PRO A 144 5.65 -14.83 7.63
CA PRO A 144 5.52 -14.96 9.06
C PRO A 144 6.12 -13.72 9.73
N LEU A 145 5.38 -13.12 10.64
CA LEU A 145 5.77 -11.94 11.41
C LEU A 145 5.76 -12.27 12.90
N MET A 146 6.79 -11.83 13.61
CA MET A 146 6.95 -11.97 15.04
C MET A 146 7.04 -10.61 15.71
N LYS A 147 6.32 -10.47 16.82
CA LYS A 147 6.35 -9.27 17.65
C LYS A 147 7.65 -9.20 18.44
N THR A 148 8.33 -8.06 18.32
CA THR A 148 9.54 -7.73 19.08
C THR A 148 9.20 -7.30 20.51
N ASP A 149 10.19 -7.28 21.39
CA ASP A 149 10.01 -6.79 22.76
C ASP A 149 9.79 -5.27 22.82
N GLU A 150 10.18 -4.54 21.78
CA GLU A 150 9.96 -3.09 21.61
C GLU A 150 8.55 -2.75 21.08
N GLY A 151 7.76 -3.77 20.71
CA GLY A 151 6.36 -3.64 20.30
C GLY A 151 6.11 -3.61 18.80
N GLY A 152 7.15 -3.40 17.97
CA GLY A 152 7.08 -3.53 16.52
C GLY A 152 7.15 -4.99 16.04
N TRP A 153 7.00 -5.20 14.74
CA TRP A 153 7.00 -6.52 14.12
C TRP A 153 8.20 -6.71 13.18
N VAL A 154 8.73 -7.93 13.11
CA VAL A 154 9.80 -8.33 12.17
C VAL A 154 9.46 -9.66 11.52
N LEU A 155 10.13 -10.00 10.42
CA LEU A 155 9.99 -11.33 9.84
C LEU A 155 10.49 -12.40 10.82
N ALA A 156 9.69 -13.43 11.01
CA ALA A 156 10.07 -14.57 11.82
C ALA A 156 11.05 -15.45 11.03
N SER A 157 12.23 -15.70 11.61
CA SER A 157 13.30 -16.55 11.07
C SER A 157 13.47 -17.83 11.88
#